data_AF-A0A2N5FUV7-F1
#
_entry.id   AF-A0A2N5FUV7-F1
#
_cell.length_a   1.000
_cell.length_b   1.000
_cell.length_c   1.000
_cell.angle_alpha   90.00
_cell.angle_beta   90.00
_cell.angle_gamma   90.00
#
_symmetry.space_group_name_H-M   'P 1'
#
loop_
_entity.id
_entity.type
_entity.pdbx_description
1 polymer ?
#
loop_
_entity_poly.entity_id
_entity_poly.type
_entity_poly.pdbx_seq_one_letter_code
_entity_poly.pdbx_strand_id
1 'polypeptide(L)' 'MESKHGLSQYRLNYAKNYAQGFADSVSKIEMMYQMSAEGLISDEVAENYISRNIKEIERNWEYFKSYIVQRDDMR' A
#
# COMPACT_ATOMS: atom_id res chain seq x y z
N MET A 1 -12.52 19.37 -15.89
CA MET A 1 -11.07 19.51 -16.18
C MET A 1 -10.70 18.42 -17.16
N GLU A 2 -10.27 18.80 -18.36
CA GLU A 2 -9.85 17.87 -19.40
C GLU A 2 -8.61 17.09 -18.92
N SER A 3 -8.70 15.76 -18.87
CA SER A 3 -7.61 14.86 -18.50
C SER A 3 -6.70 14.65 -19.71
N LYS A 4 -5.67 15.49 -19.86
CA LYS A 4 -4.54 15.18 -20.75
C LYS A 4 -3.95 13.84 -20.28
N HIS A 5 -4.01 12.80 -21.12
CA HIS A 5 -3.45 11.45 -20.89
C HIS A 5 -4.27 10.49 -20.00
N GLY A 6 -5.56 10.77 -19.76
CA GLY A 6 -6.42 9.84 -19.00
C GLY A 6 -6.14 9.81 -17.49
N LEU A 7 -5.20 10.63 -17.01
CA LEU A 7 -4.91 10.86 -15.60
C LEU A 7 -5.47 12.23 -15.18
N SER A 8 -6.08 12.27 -14.01
CA SER A 8 -6.49 13.52 -13.37
C SER A 8 -5.68 13.75 -12.11
N GLN A 9 -5.54 15.03 -11.70
CA GLN A 9 -4.88 15.37 -10.44
C GLN A 9 -5.49 14.63 -9.24
N TYR A 10 -6.82 14.41 -9.28
CA TYR A 10 -7.52 13.61 -8.28
C TYR A 10 -6.97 12.18 -8.20
N ARG A 11 -6.84 11.47 -9.34
CA ARG A 11 -6.30 10.11 -9.38
C ARG A 11 -4.85 10.05 -8.91
N LEU A 12 -4.03 11.04 -9.31
CA LEU A 12 -2.65 11.16 -8.85
C LEU A 12 -2.54 11.36 -7.34
N ASN A 13 -3.41 12.19 -6.76
CA ASN A 13 -3.45 12.39 -5.31
C ASN A 13 -3.83 11.10 -4.57
N TYR A 14 -4.82 10.34 -5.08
CA TYR A 14 -5.16 9.03 -4.52
C TYR A 14 -4.01 8.03 -4.61
N ALA A 15 -3.35 7.94 -5.77
CA ALA A 15 -2.17 7.10 -5.94
C ALA A 15 -1.06 7.45 -4.93
N LYS A 16 -0.83 8.75 -4.70
CA LYS A 16 0.14 9.22 -3.69
C LYS A 16 -0.25 8.81 -2.26
N ASN A 17 -1.54 8.88 -1.92
CA ASN A 17 -2.02 8.43 -0.61
C ASN A 17 -1.81 6.92 -0.41
N TYR A 18 -2.01 6.10 -1.44
CA TYR A 18 -1.69 4.67 -1.37
C TYR A 18 -0.19 4.44 -1.17
N ALA A 19 0.68 5.19 -1.86
CA ALA A 19 2.12 5.09 -1.68
C ALA A 19 2.55 5.38 -0.22
N GLN A 20 1.97 6.43 0.39
CA GLN A 20 2.18 6.69 1.82
C GLN A 20 1.67 5.53 2.69
N GLY A 21 0.47 5.02 2.40
CA GLY A 21 -0.10 3.89 3.13
C GLY A 21 0.77 2.63 3.05
N PHE A 22 1.40 2.35 1.90
CA PHE A 22 2.34 1.24 1.77
C PHE A 22 3.57 1.42 2.66
N ALA A 23 4.16 2.62 2.67
CA ALA A 23 5.29 2.92 3.55
C ALA A 23 4.92 2.72 5.03
N ASP A 24 3.75 3.22 5.44
CA ASP A 24 3.26 3.06 6.82
C ASP A 24 3.02 1.59 7.17
N SER A 25 2.47 0.78 6.25
CA SER A 25 2.27 -0.66 6.46
C SER A 25 3.59 -1.43 6.57
N VAL A 26 4.61 -1.07 5.77
CA VAL A 26 5.94 -1.67 5.87
C VAL A 26 6.58 -1.33 7.23
N SER A 27 6.50 -0.07 7.67
CA SER A 27 7.01 0.33 8.99
C SER A 27 6.31 -0.43 10.14
N LYS A 28 5.00 -0.69 10.04
CA LYS A 28 4.27 -1.50 11.03
C LYS A 28 4.73 -2.95 11.06
N ILE A 29 5.02 -3.54 9.88
CA ILE A 29 5.56 -4.89 9.77
C ILE A 29 6.94 -4.96 10.43
N GLU A 30 7.82 -4.00 10.11
CA GLU A 30 9.17 -3.92 10.69
C GLU A 30 9.12 -3.79 12.21
N MET A 31 8.29 -2.88 12.73
CA MET A 31 8.10 -2.70 14.17
C MET A 31 7.62 -4.00 14.84
N MET A 32 6.62 -4.68 14.26
CA MET A 32 6.09 -5.92 14.81
C MET A 32 7.14 -7.04 14.82
N TYR A 33 7.94 -7.13 13.75
CA TYR A 33 9.05 -8.07 13.68
C TYR A 33 10.10 -7.80 14.77
N GLN A 34 10.50 -6.54 14.97
CA GLN A 34 11.46 -6.17 16.01
C GLN A 34 10.93 -6.51 17.41
N MET A 35 9.66 -6.22 17.68
CA MET A 35 9.03 -6.56 18.97
C MET A 35 8.99 -8.07 19.24
N SER A 36 8.76 -8.91 18.23
CA SER A 36 8.84 -10.37 18.39
C SER A 36 10.29 -10.83 18.57
N ALA A 37 11.24 -10.28 17.80
CA ALA A 37 12.66 -10.62 17.93
C ALA A 37 13.24 -10.27 19.31
N GLU A 38 12.74 -9.22 19.95
CA GLU A 38 13.10 -8.82 21.32
C GLU A 38 12.31 -9.58 22.41
N GLY A 39 11.38 -10.46 22.03
CA GLY A 39 10.55 -11.24 22.96
C GLY A 39 9.46 -10.43 23.66
N LEU A 40 9.14 -9.22 23.16
CA LEU A 40 8.08 -8.37 23.70
C LEU A 40 6.67 -8.82 23.27
N ILE A 41 6.58 -9.55 22.16
CA ILE A 41 5.35 -10.12 21.60
C ILE A 41 5.63 -11.58 21.19
N SER A 42 4.62 -12.46 21.27
CA SER A 42 4.77 -13.83 20.80
C SER A 42 4.83 -13.91 19.27
N ASP A 43 5.60 -14.86 18.76
CA ASP A 43 5.78 -15.06 17.32
C ASP A 43 4.44 -15.27 16.60
N GLU A 44 3.51 -16.03 17.17
CA GLU A 44 2.17 -16.23 16.60
C GLU A 44 1.39 -14.91 16.42
N VAL A 45 1.46 -13.99 17.39
CA VAL A 45 0.79 -12.70 17.31
C VAL A 45 1.46 -11.83 16.24
N ALA A 46 2.79 -11.84 16.19
CA ALA A 46 3.54 -11.10 15.19
C ALA A 46 3.27 -11.62 13.76
N GLU A 47 3.33 -12.92 13.54
CA GLU A 47 3.06 -13.55 12.24
C GLU A 47 1.65 -13.26 11.73
N ASN A 48 0.65 -13.35 12.61
CA ASN A 48 -0.74 -13.02 12.27
C ASN A 48 -0.89 -11.54 11.89
N TYR A 49 -0.26 -10.64 12.64
CA TYR A 49 -0.29 -9.20 12.36
C TYR A 49 0.41 -8.85 11.04
N ILE A 50 1.60 -9.41 10.82
CA ILE A 50 2.39 -9.21 9.59
C ILE A 50 1.61 -9.74 8.39
N SER A 51 1.08 -10.96 8.47
CA SER A 51 0.27 -11.58 7.40
C SER A 51 -0.95 -10.73 7.03
N ARG A 52 -1.62 -10.13 8.03
CA ARG A 52 -2.75 -9.23 7.78
C ARG A 52 -2.32 -7.96 7.05
N ASN A 53 -1.20 -7.34 7.43
CA ASN A 53 -0.70 -6.15 6.77
C ASN A 53 -0.26 -6.44 5.32
N ILE A 54 0.37 -7.60 5.07
CA ILE A 54 0.73 -8.02 3.70
C ILE A 54 -0.53 -8.14 2.82
N LYS A 55 -1.58 -8.81 3.30
CA LYS A 55 -2.86 -8.92 2.57
C LYS A 55 -3.49 -7.55 2.30
N GLU A 56 -3.35 -6.61 3.22
CA GLU A 56 -3.83 -5.25 3.04
C GLU A 56 -3.02 -4.49 1.99
N ILE A 57 -1.70 -4.64 1.99
CA ILE A 57 -0.82 -4.10 0.94
C ILE A 57 -1.22 -4.64 -0.43
N GLU A 58 -1.41 -5.95 -0.57
CA GLU A 58 -1.83 -6.59 -1.83
C GLU A 58 -3.16 -6.01 -2.34
N ARG A 59 -4.16 -5.90 -1.47
CA ARG A 59 -5.45 -5.29 -1.83
C ARG A 59 -5.28 -3.83 -2.26
N ASN A 60 -4.53 -3.05 -1.49
CA ASN A 60 -4.30 -1.64 -1.77
C ASN A 60 -3.47 -1.42 -3.05
N TRP A 61 -2.60 -2.37 -3.39
CA TRP A 61 -1.80 -2.36 -4.63
C TRP A 61 -2.68 -2.44 -5.88
N GLU A 62 -3.70 -3.29 -5.88
CA GLU A 62 -4.65 -3.35 -6.99
C GLU A 62 -5.40 -2.02 -7.19
N TYR A 63 -5.83 -1.39 -6.10
CA TYR A 63 -6.43 -0.05 -6.17
C TYR A 63 -5.45 1.00 -6.66
N PHE A 64 -4.22 1.02 -6.14
CA PHE A 64 -3.17 1.93 -6.58
C PHE A 64 -2.95 1.84 -8.09
N LYS A 65 -2.77 0.62 -8.62
CA LYS A 65 -2.60 0.39 -10.07
C LYS A 65 -3.76 0.97 -10.88
N SER A 66 -5.01 0.80 -10.41
CA SER A 66 -6.20 1.30 -11.11
C SER A 66 -6.21 2.82 -11.32
N TYR A 67 -5.56 3.58 -10.44
CA TYR A 67 -5.50 5.04 -10.50
C TYR A 67 -4.42 5.58 -11.44
N ILE A 68 -3.38 4.78 -11.72
CA ILE A 68 -2.26 5.15 -12.59
C ILE A 68 -2.38 4.57 -14.01
N VAL A 69 -3.44 3.80 -14.30
CA VAL A 69 -3.70 3.29 -15.66
C VAL A 69 -3.87 4.46 -16.62
N GLN A 70 -2.92 4.60 -17.54
CA GLN A 70 -3.03 5.50 -18.67
C GLN A 70 -3.96 4.89 -19.72
N ARG A 71 -4.71 5.73 -20.43
CA ARG A 71 -5.55 5.30 -21.54
C ARG A 71 -4.66 4.92 -22.73
N ASP A 72 -4.59 3.63 -23.04
CA ASP A 72 -3.82 3.11 -24.19
C ASP A 72 -4.37 3.59 -25.54
N ASP A 73 -5.65 3.99 -25.59
CA ASP A 73 -6.36 4.42 -26.79
C ASP A 73 -6.15 5.90 -27.17
N MET A 74 -5.35 6.64 -26.39
CA MET A 74 -4.99 8.04 -26.68
C MET A 74 -3.50 8.23 -27.04
N ARG A 75 -2.81 7.13 -27.40
CA ARG A 75 -1.46 7.15 -27.98
C ARG A 75 -1.49 7.47 -29.47
#